data_AF-A0A1C2IBY3-F1
#
_entry.id   AF-A0A1C2IBY3-F1
#
_cell.length_a   1.000
_cell.length_b   1.000
_cell.length_c   1.000
_cell.angle_alpha   90.00
_cell.angle_beta   90.00
_cell.angle_gamma   90.00
#
_symmetry.space_group_name_H-M   'P 1'
#
loop_
_entity.id
_entity.type
_entity.pdbx_description
1 polymer ?
#
loop_
_entity_poly.entity_id
_entity_poly.type
_entity_poly.pdbx_seq_one_letter_code
_entity_poly.pdbx_strand_id
1 'polypeptide(L)'
;MTEVQFLLAHGSRNPQWRKPFEQIAEKLQSAHPERQIVLCYLEMWEPSLEQALHSAYASGLRHFRISPLFWSSGRHLQEDLPALLEQVQVTLPDCLIKVEGPIGESEIIIQAALQALQ
;
A
#
# COMPACT_ATOMS: atom_id res chain seq x y z
N MET A 1 -14.46 -14.00 -3.42
CA MET A 1 -14.50 -12.73 -2.66
C MET A 1 -13.56 -11.77 -3.36
N THR A 2 -14.02 -10.58 -3.73
CA THR A 2 -13.22 -9.59 -4.45
C THR A 2 -12.37 -8.83 -3.42
N GLU A 3 -11.07 -9.07 -3.41
CA GLU A 3 -10.09 -8.42 -2.54
C GLU A 3 -9.41 -7.27 -3.29
N VAL A 4 -9.22 -6.12 -2.62
CA VAL A 4 -8.46 -4.99 -3.15
C VAL A 4 -7.10 -4.93 -2.50
N GLN A 5 -6.05 -4.76 -3.30
CA GLN A 5 -4.70 -4.55 -2.80
C GLN A 5 -4.33 -3.06 -2.90
N PHE A 6 -4.03 -2.47 -1.76
CA PHE A 6 -3.48 -1.13 -1.63
C PHE A 6 -1.97 -1.21 -1.52
N LEU A 7 -1.27 -0.68 -2.51
CA LEU A 7 0.17 -0.46 -2.43
C LEU A 7 0.38 0.86 -1.70
N LEU A 8 0.91 0.80 -0.48
CA LEU A 8 1.09 1.97 0.37
C LEU A 8 2.52 2.49 0.21
N ALA A 9 2.67 3.66 -0.41
CA ALA A 9 3.94 4.38 -0.45
C ALA A 9 3.92 5.55 0.55
N HIS A 10 5.10 6.08 0.90
CA HIS A 10 5.18 7.19 1.86
C HIS A 10 4.56 8.48 1.32
N GLY A 11 4.84 8.81 0.06
CA GLY A 11 4.69 10.17 -0.46
C GLY A 11 5.99 10.98 -0.35
N SER A 12 6.10 12.09 -1.07
CA SER A 12 7.29 12.96 -1.04
C SER A 12 7.00 14.35 -1.58
N ARG A 13 7.85 15.33 -1.23
CA ARG A 13 7.86 16.63 -1.92
C ARG A 13 8.47 16.56 -3.31
N ASN A 14 9.31 15.55 -3.58
CA ASN A 14 9.96 15.38 -4.87
C ASN A 14 9.06 14.56 -5.82
N PRO A 15 8.51 15.13 -6.91
CA PRO A 15 7.63 14.40 -7.83
C PRO A 15 8.29 13.17 -8.46
N GLN A 16 9.61 13.18 -8.64
CA GLN A 16 10.35 12.05 -9.21
C GLN A 16 10.30 10.80 -8.30
N TRP A 17 10.09 10.99 -7.00
CA TRP A 17 10.02 9.90 -6.03
C TRP A 17 8.84 8.96 -6.29
N ARG A 18 7.79 9.41 -7.00
CA ARG A 18 6.61 8.59 -7.28
C ARG A 18 6.86 7.52 -8.35
N LYS A 19 7.81 7.76 -9.27
CA LYS A 19 7.94 6.98 -10.50
C LYS A 19 8.15 5.48 -10.27
N PRO A 20 9.04 5.04 -9.36
CA PRO A 20 9.23 3.61 -9.11
C PRO A 20 7.94 2.94 -8.60
N PHE A 21 7.18 3.61 -7.74
CA PHE A 21 5.93 3.07 -7.19
C PHE A 21 4.83 2.96 -8.26
N GLU A 22 4.71 3.96 -9.13
CA GLU A 22 3.79 3.91 -10.28
C GLU A 22 4.13 2.75 -11.22
N GLN A 23 5.41 2.56 -11.53
CA GLN A 23 5.87 1.45 -12.36
C GLN A 23 5.55 0.09 -11.74
N ILE A 24 5.71 -0.06 -10.42
CA ILE A 24 5.34 -1.29 -9.71
C ILE A 24 3.83 -1.53 -9.83
N ALA A 25 3.01 -0.52 -9.54
CA ALA A 25 1.55 -0.63 -9.62
C ALA A 25 1.07 -1.00 -11.02
N GLU A 26 1.59 -0.32 -12.06
CA GLU A 26 1.26 -0.57 -13.46
C GLU A 26 1.64 -1.99 -13.89
N LYS A 27 2.86 -2.44 -13.56
CA LYS A 27 3.34 -3.78 -13.91
C LYS A 27 2.55 -4.87 -13.18
N LEU A 28 2.23 -4.65 -11.90
CA LEU A 28 1.46 -5.62 -11.11
C LEU A 28 0.02 -5.73 -11.63
N GLN A 29 -0.61 -4.61 -11.97
CA GLN A 29 -1.94 -4.58 -12.57
C GLN A 29 -1.98 -5.23 -13.94
N SER A 30 -0.95 -5.00 -14.77
CA SER A 30 -0.82 -5.62 -16.09
C SER A 30 -0.60 -7.13 -16.01
N ALA A 31 0.17 -7.60 -15.02
CA ALA A 31 0.41 -9.02 -14.79
C ALA A 31 -0.82 -9.75 -14.21
N HIS A 32 -1.71 -9.03 -13.54
CA HIS A 32 -2.92 -9.56 -12.91
C HIS A 32 -4.15 -8.69 -13.19
N PRO A 33 -4.67 -8.68 -14.44
CA PRO A 33 -5.79 -7.82 -14.84
C PRO A 33 -7.09 -8.04 -14.05
N GLU A 34 -7.25 -9.22 -13.44
CA GLU A 34 -8.39 -9.59 -12.62
C GLU A 34 -8.36 -9.01 -11.19
N ARG A 35 -7.20 -8.51 -10.75
CA ARG A 35 -7.02 -7.96 -9.41
C ARG A 35 -7.26 -6.47 -9.41
N GLN A 36 -7.79 -5.93 -8.32
CA GLN A 36 -7.90 -4.49 -8.11
C GLN A 36 -6.70 -4.00 -7.30
N ILE A 37 -5.81 -3.26 -7.96
CA ILE A 37 -4.58 -2.72 -7.35
C ILE A 37 -4.67 -1.20 -7.32
N VAL A 38 -4.46 -0.61 -6.15
CA VAL A 38 -4.52 0.84 -5.93
C VAL A 38 -3.22 1.30 -5.32
N LEU A 39 -2.50 2.20 -6.00
CA LEU A 39 -1.39 2.93 -5.39
C LEU A 39 -1.95 4.09 -4.57
N CYS A 40 -1.55 4.15 -3.30
CA CYS A 40 -1.96 5.19 -2.37
C CYS A 40 -0.79 5.63 -1.50
N TYR A 41 -0.98 6.72 -0.77
CA TYR A 41 0.10 7.37 -0.05
C TYR A 41 -0.26 7.60 1.42
N LEU A 42 0.75 7.51 2.28
CA LEU A 42 0.61 7.81 3.70
C LEU A 42 0.48 9.33 3.92
N GLU A 43 1.24 10.12 3.15
CA GLU A 43 1.22 11.58 3.23
C GLU A 43 1.56 12.25 1.89
N MET A 44 1.37 13.58 1.83
CA MET A 44 1.77 14.50 0.74
C MET A 44 1.09 14.34 -0.62
N TRP A 45 0.71 13.12 -1.01
CA TRP A 45 0.13 12.81 -2.31
C TRP A 45 -1.21 12.11 -2.17
N GLU A 46 -1.95 12.11 -3.28
CA GLU A 46 -3.27 11.52 -3.38
C GLU A 46 -3.29 10.36 -4.40
N PRO A 47 -4.15 9.36 -4.20
CA PRO A 47 -5.07 9.24 -3.06
C PRO A 47 -4.36 8.84 -1.77
N SER A 48 -4.78 9.43 -0.66
CA SER A 48 -4.37 8.97 0.67
C SER A 48 -4.90 7.56 0.92
N LEU A 49 -4.27 6.82 1.84
CA LEU A 49 -4.76 5.48 2.21
C LEU A 49 -6.23 5.52 2.67
N GLU A 50 -6.60 6.51 3.48
CA GLU A 50 -7.98 6.71 3.93
C GLU A 50 -8.94 6.89 2.76
N GLN A 51 -8.64 7.81 1.83
CA GLN A 51 -9.46 8.06 0.66
C GLN A 51 -9.62 6.81 -0.20
N ALA A 52 -8.53 6.05 -0.39
CA ALA A 52 -8.53 4.82 -1.16
C ALA A 52 -9.41 3.74 -0.52
N LEU A 53 -9.31 3.56 0.81
CA LEU A 53 -10.13 2.61 1.57
C LEU A 53 -11.62 2.99 1.53
N HIS A 54 -11.94 4.26 1.74
CA HIS A 54 -13.31 4.77 1.67
C HIS A 54 -13.91 4.61 0.26
N SER A 55 -13.13 4.87 -0.80
CA SER A 55 -13.59 4.69 -2.18
C SER A 55 -13.89 3.22 -2.50
N ALA A 56 -13.02 2.31 -2.06
CA ALA A 56 -13.23 0.87 -2.25
C ALA A 56 -14.47 0.39 -1.46
N TYR A 57 -14.62 0.87 -0.23
CA TYR A 57 -15.77 0.56 0.62
C TYR A 57 -17.11 1.01 0.02
N ALA A 58 -17.15 2.25 -0.49
CA ALA A 58 -18.31 2.81 -1.16
C ALA A 58 -18.70 2.02 -2.43
N SER A 59 -17.72 1.34 -3.04
CA SER A 59 -17.93 0.44 -4.19
C SER A 59 -18.41 -0.96 -3.81
N GLY A 60 -18.71 -1.20 -2.52
CA GLY A 60 -19.22 -2.48 -2.02
C GLY A 60 -18.13 -3.50 -1.63
N LEU A 61 -16.85 -3.11 -1.67
CA LEU A 61 -15.74 -4.00 -1.32
C LEU A 61 -15.53 -3.99 0.20
N ARG A 62 -15.13 -5.12 0.76
CA ARG A 62 -14.96 -5.31 2.22
C ARG A 62 -13.64 -5.97 2.60
N HIS A 63 -12.88 -6.47 1.63
CA HIS A 63 -11.66 -7.23 1.88
C HIS A 63 -10.49 -6.42 1.35
N PHE A 64 -9.68 -5.89 2.26
CA PHE A 64 -8.61 -4.94 1.96
C PHE A 64 -7.26 -5.51 2.39
N ARG A 65 -6.31 -5.53 1.47
CA ARG A 65 -4.93 -5.89 1.75
C ARG A 65 -4.04 -4.69 1.54
N ILE A 66 -3.28 -4.33 2.56
CA ILE A 66 -2.34 -3.21 2.52
C ILE A 66 -0.94 -3.80 2.44
N SER A 67 -0.23 -3.48 1.35
CA SER A 67 1.15 -3.89 1.11
C SER A 67 2.06 -2.66 1.18
N PRO A 68 2.78 -2.44 2.29
CA PRO A 68 3.68 -1.30 2.42
C PRO A 68 4.91 -1.41 1.51
N LEU A 69 5.07 -0.45 0.61
CA LEU A 69 6.24 -0.28 -0.25
C LEU A 69 7.35 0.50 0.49
N PHE A 70 7.70 0.02 1.68
CA PHE A 70 8.72 0.60 2.56
C PHE A 70 9.91 -0.35 2.65
N TRP A 71 11.09 0.21 2.89
CA TRP A 71 12.28 -0.62 3.07
C TRP A 71 12.33 -1.31 4.44
N SER A 72 11.85 -0.62 5.48
CA SER A 72 11.80 -1.17 6.84
C SER A 72 10.63 -0.58 7.63
N SER A 73 10.32 -1.23 8.74
CA SER A 73 9.35 -0.81 9.75
C SER A 73 9.87 0.39 10.57
N GLY A 74 9.98 1.57 9.95
CA GLY A 74 10.21 2.84 10.67
C GLY A 74 8.97 3.33 11.42
N ARG A 75 9.09 4.46 12.13
CA ARG A 75 8.00 5.11 12.91
C ARG A 75 6.67 5.12 12.15
N HIS A 76 6.69 5.51 10.87
CA HIS A 76 5.51 5.62 10.03
C HIS A 76 4.68 4.33 9.93
N LEU A 77 5.33 3.16 9.89
CA LEU A 77 4.60 1.88 9.85
C LEU A 77 4.23 1.36 11.24
N GLN A 78 4.99 1.73 12.27
CA GLN A 78 4.77 1.23 13.62
C GLN A 78 3.78 2.07 14.43
N GLU A 79 3.64 3.35 14.12
CA GLU A 79 2.80 4.31 14.85
C GLU A 79 1.69 4.87 13.96
N ASP A 80 2.03 5.49 12.82
CA ASP A 80 1.06 6.25 12.02
C ASP A 80 0.03 5.34 11.33
N LEU A 81 0.47 4.23 10.72
CA LEU A 81 -0.44 3.31 10.03
C LEU A 81 -1.45 2.65 11.00
N PRO A 82 -1.05 2.09 12.16
CA PRO A 82 -2.01 1.57 13.14
C PRO A 82 -3.03 2.62 13.59
N ALA A 83 -2.59 3.84 13.92
CA ALA A 83 -3.49 4.91 14.35
C ALA A 83 -4.50 5.31 13.26
N LEU A 84 -4.07 5.35 12.00
CA LEU A 84 -4.95 5.58 10.86
C LEU A 84 -5.97 4.45 10.70
N LEU A 85 -5.55 3.20 10.84
CA LEU A 85 -6.44 2.04 10.71
C LEU A 85 -7.48 1.96 11.83
N GLU A 86 -7.13 2.37 13.05
CA GLU A 86 -8.10 2.50 14.14
C GLU A 86 -9.22 3.49 13.79
N GLN A 87 -8.87 4.63 13.20
CA GLN A 87 -9.84 5.65 12.77
C GLN A 87 -10.71 5.13 11.62
N VAL A 88 -10.11 4.47 10.63
CA VAL A 88 -10.83 3.89 9.49
C VAL A 88 -11.77 2.76 9.93
N GLN A 89 -11.39 1.95 10.91
CA GLN A 89 -12.26 0.85 11.37
C GLN A 89 -13.56 1.37 12.01
N VAL A 90 -13.56 2.56 12.59
CA VAL A 90 -14.78 3.21 13.13
C VAL A 90 -15.74 3.59 11.99
N THR A 91 -15.22 4.04 10.86
CA THR A 91 -16.04 4.47 9.71
C THR A 91 -16.39 3.32 8.76
N LEU A 92 -15.58 2.26 8.72
CA LEU A 92 -15.71 1.09 7.85
C LEU A 92 -15.89 -0.22 8.68
N PRO A 93 -17.00 -0.38 9.42
CA PRO A 93 -17.09 -1.35 10.52
C PRO A 93 -17.09 -2.83 10.10
N ASP A 94 -17.53 -3.17 8.89
CA ASP A 94 -17.61 -4.54 8.35
C ASP A 94 -16.47 -4.87 7.37
N CYS A 95 -15.40 -4.06 7.34
CA CYS A 95 -14.22 -4.35 6.55
C CYS A 95 -13.25 -5.29 7.26
N LEU A 96 -12.67 -6.20 6.48
CA LEU A 96 -11.52 -7.02 6.86
C LEU A 96 -10.26 -6.40 6.25
N ILE A 97 -9.43 -5.79 7.10
CA ILE A 97 -8.18 -5.16 6.72
C ILE A 97 -7.02 -6.05 7.14
N LYS A 98 -6.20 -6.48 6.17
CA LYS A 98 -4.95 -7.19 6.40
C LYS A 98 -3.77 -6.29 6.02
N VAL A 99 -2.87 -6.06 6.96
CA VAL A 99 -1.62 -5.34 6.72
C VAL A 99 -0.47 -6.34 6.58
N GLU A 100 0.34 -6.19 5.54
CA GLU A 100 1.54 -6.98 5.34
C GLU A 100 2.79 -6.27 5.89
N GLY A 101 3.89 -7.02 6.01
CA GLY A 101 5.18 -6.43 6.34
C GLY A 101 5.71 -5.52 5.22
N PRO A 102 6.62 -4.60 5.53
CA PRO A 102 7.29 -3.77 4.54
C PRO A 102 8.05 -4.63 3.53
N ILE A 103 7.98 -4.26 2.25
CA ILE A 103 8.56 -5.08 1.18
C ILE A 103 10.08 -5.26 1.31
N GLY A 104 10.81 -4.28 1.87
CA GLY A 104 12.27 -4.37 2.03
C GLY A 104 12.74 -5.38 3.07
N GLU A 105 11.85 -5.87 3.93
CA GLU A 105 12.14 -6.97 4.87
C GLU A 105 11.88 -8.36 4.24
N SER A 106 11.39 -8.42 3.00
CA SER A 106 11.21 -9.67 2.27
C SER A 106 12.56 -10.24 1.82
N GLU A 107 12.77 -11.54 2.06
CA GLU A 107 13.96 -12.27 1.60
C GLU A 107 14.20 -12.08 0.09
N ILE A 108 13.15 -12.10 -0.73
CA ILE A 108 13.27 -11.93 -2.18
C ILE A 108 13.83 -10.53 -2.53
N ILE A 109 13.40 -9.49 -1.81
CA ILE A 109 13.90 -8.13 -2.03
C ILE A 109 15.35 -7.99 -1.55
N ILE A 110 15.69 -8.59 -0.41
CA ILE A 110 17.07 -8.62 0.09
C ILE A 110 17.98 -9.29 -0.95
N GLN A 111 17.59 -10.44 -1.49
CA GLN A 111 18.36 -11.12 -2.55
C GLN A 111 18.47 -10.29 -3.83
N ALA A 112 17.39 -9.65 -4.28
CA ALA A 112 17.41 -8.77 -5.45
C ALA A 112 18.33 -7.56 -5.25
N ALA A 113 18.35 -6.99 -4.05
CA ALA A 113 19.25 -5.88 -3.71
C ALA A 113 20.71 -6.32 -3.69
N LEU A 114 21.02 -7.50 -3.14
CA LEU A 114 22.36 -8.07 -3.22
C LEU A 114 22.81 -8.26 -4.68
N GLN A 115 21.93 -8.76 -5.54
CA GLN A 115 22.22 -8.91 -6.97
C GLN A 115 22.44 -7.57 -7.67
N ALA A 116 21.69 -6.53 -7.31
CA ALA A 116 21.80 -5.21 -7.93
C ALA A 116 23.06 -4.42 -7.53
N LEU A 117 23.73 -4.82 -6.45
CA LEU A 117 24.91 -4.14 -5.89
C LEU A 117 26.24 -4.83 -6.24
N GLN A 118 26.20 -5.91 -7.02
CA GLN A 118 27.36 -6.62 -7.56
C GLN A 118 27.72 -6.10 -8.95
#